data_AF-A0A6J7R4V0-F1
#
_entry.id   AF-A0A6J7R4V0-F1
#
_cell.length_a   1.000
_cell.length_b   1.000
_cell.length_c   1.000
_cell.angle_alpha   90.00
_cell.angle_beta   90.00
_cell.angle_gamma   90.00
#
_symmetry.space_group_name_H-M   'P 1'
#
loop_
_entity.id
_entity.type
_entity.pdbx_description
1 polymer ?
#
loop_
_entity_poly.entity_id
_entity_poly.type
_entity_poly.pdbx_seq_one_letter_code
_entity_poly.pdbx_strand_id
1 'polypeptide(L)'
;MQILFSDSQEGAPADKKAGIGIWPNRVVKLSNPILPHMGWNTVSAGSNSVLFNGLDQEQFYFVHSYAVVESAGKIASWSDYDQKFLAAVEDGTVVATQFHPEKSGKAGLKLISNWVASL
;
A
#
# COMPACT_ATOMS: atom_id res chain seq x y z
N MET A 1 -0.83 -3.11 6.02
CA MET A 1 0.55 -2.97 5.49
C MET A 1 1.53 -2.30 6.46
N GLN A 2 1.22 -1.13 7.01
CA GLN A 2 2.21 -0.23 7.66
C GLN A 2 3.08 -0.84 8.77
N ILE A 3 2.57 -1.80 9.54
CA ILE A 3 3.33 -2.48 10.60
C ILE A 3 4.59 -3.22 10.11
N LEU A 4 4.67 -3.54 8.82
CA LEU A 4 5.82 -4.26 8.23
C LEU A 4 7.06 -3.37 8.04
N PHE A 5 6.91 -2.05 8.18
CA PHE A 5 7.98 -1.07 8.03
C PHE A 5 8.71 -0.80 9.35
N SER A 6 9.79 0.00 9.32
CA SER A 6 10.63 0.25 10.50
C SER A 6 9.86 0.95 11.61
N ASP A 7 9.11 2.00 11.26
CA ASP A 7 8.35 2.84 12.17
C ASP A 7 7.40 3.79 11.42
N SER A 8 6.61 4.56 12.17
CA SER A 8 5.67 5.56 11.64
C SER A 8 5.86 6.93 12.30
N GLN A 9 5.64 7.99 11.53
CA GLN A 9 5.47 9.35 12.04
C GLN A 9 4.08 9.60 12.65
N GLU A 10 3.16 8.65 12.53
CA GLU A 10 1.84 8.76 13.15
C GLU A 10 1.92 8.65 14.67
N GLY A 11 1.32 9.62 15.38
CA GLY A 11 1.36 9.73 16.83
C GLY A 11 2.18 10.93 17.31
N ALA A 12 2.31 11.08 18.63
CA ALA A 12 3.15 12.12 19.21
C ALA A 12 4.64 11.75 19.03
N PRO A 13 5.57 12.73 18.94
CA PRO A 13 7.01 12.46 18.84
C PRO A 13 7.58 11.62 19.99
N ALA A 14 6.97 11.69 21.17
CA ALA A 14 7.33 10.89 22.35
C ALA A 14 6.90 9.40 22.21
N ASP A 15 5.99 9.10 21.29
CA ASP A 15 5.37 7.79 21.12
C ASP A 15 5.88 7.08 19.85
N LYS A 16 7.19 7.14 19.58
CA LYS A 16 7.76 6.39 18.45
C LYS A 16 7.48 4.90 18.62
N LYS A 17 6.64 4.34 17.75
CA LYS A 17 6.35 2.91 17.70
C LYS A 17 7.20 2.25 16.63
N ALA A 18 8.00 1.28 17.05
CA ALA A 18 8.69 0.39 16.12
C ALA A 18 7.66 -0.51 15.43
N GLY A 19 7.82 -0.71 14.12
CA GLY A 19 7.17 -1.80 13.40
C GLY A 19 8.01 -3.07 13.44
N ILE A 20 7.60 -4.06 12.67
CA ILE A 20 8.31 -5.34 12.53
C ILE A 20 9.64 -5.15 11.79
N GLY A 21 9.72 -4.16 10.88
CA GLY A 21 10.95 -3.85 10.16
C GLY A 21 11.34 -4.88 9.10
N ILE A 22 10.37 -5.53 8.46
CA ILE A 22 10.61 -6.37 7.26
C ILE A 22 11.23 -5.53 6.15
N TRP A 23 10.72 -4.31 5.97
CA TRP A 23 11.32 -3.29 5.11
C TRP A 23 11.81 -2.10 5.94
N PRO A 24 12.97 -1.51 5.61
CA PRO A 24 13.62 -0.50 6.44
C PRO A 24 13.02 0.90 6.29
N ASN A 25 12.09 1.10 5.34
CA ASN A 25 11.50 2.40 5.07
C ASN A 25 10.59 2.86 6.21
N ARG A 26 10.37 4.16 6.26
CA ARG A 26 9.52 4.81 7.26
C ARG A 26 8.16 5.18 6.69
N VAL A 27 7.11 5.02 7.49
CA VAL A 27 5.78 5.55 7.17
C VAL A 27 5.73 7.04 7.55
N VAL A 28 5.44 7.90 6.57
CA VAL A 28 5.45 9.36 6.72
C VAL A 28 4.09 9.97 6.42
N LYS A 29 3.83 11.17 6.94
CA LYS A 29 2.58 11.89 6.62
C LYS A 29 2.62 12.31 5.15
N LEU A 30 1.53 12.08 4.42
CA LEU A 30 1.43 12.54 3.04
C LEU A 30 1.40 14.08 2.99
N SER A 31 2.07 14.64 1.99
CA SER A 31 2.11 16.07 1.71
C SER A 31 0.95 16.45 0.81
N ASN A 32 -0.28 16.41 1.35
CA ASN A 32 -1.51 16.80 0.66
C ASN A 32 -2.34 17.76 1.55
N PRO A 33 -2.92 18.86 1.01
CA PRO A 33 -3.78 19.75 1.79
C PRO A 33 -5.08 19.12 2.30
N ILE A 34 -5.55 18.03 1.67
CA ILE A 34 -6.77 17.30 2.02
C ILE A 34 -6.37 15.92 2.53
N LEU A 35 -6.49 15.70 3.84
CA LEU A 35 -6.23 14.41 4.47
C LEU A 35 -7.39 14.00 5.38
N PRO A 36 -7.65 12.69 5.53
CA PRO A 36 -6.94 11.56 4.90
C PRO A 36 -7.20 11.43 3.39
N HIS A 37 -6.28 10.76 2.67
CA HIS A 37 -6.60 10.17 1.37
C HIS A 37 -7.71 9.14 1.59
N MET A 38 -8.94 9.51 1.20
CA MET A 38 -10.14 8.72 1.44
C MET A 38 -10.96 8.61 0.17
N GLY A 39 -11.14 7.38 -0.32
CA GLY A 39 -11.94 7.12 -1.50
C GLY A 39 -11.29 6.10 -2.43
N TRP A 40 -11.77 6.11 -3.67
CA TRP A 40 -11.33 5.20 -4.73
C TRP A 40 -10.17 5.84 -5.51
N ASN A 41 -9.08 5.12 -5.65
CA ASN A 41 -7.92 5.57 -6.43
C ASN A 41 -7.33 4.40 -7.25
N THR A 42 -6.63 4.72 -8.33
CA THR A 42 -5.99 3.74 -9.20
C THR A 42 -4.61 3.34 -8.66
N VAL A 43 -4.13 2.19 -9.11
CA VAL A 43 -2.79 1.69 -8.81
C VAL A 43 -2.03 1.44 -10.10
N SER A 44 -0.86 2.06 -10.20
CA SER A 44 0.16 1.71 -11.19
C SER A 44 0.92 0.48 -10.68
N ALA A 45 0.54 -0.69 -11.17
CA ALA A 45 1.14 -1.96 -10.76
C ALA A 45 2.62 -2.02 -11.15
N GLY A 46 3.45 -2.58 -10.25
CA GLY A 46 4.84 -2.88 -10.57
C GLY A 46 4.94 -3.93 -11.67
N SER A 47 6.02 -3.88 -12.47
CA SER A 47 6.25 -4.87 -13.53
C SER A 47 6.27 -6.29 -12.95
N ASN A 48 5.55 -7.20 -13.61
CA ASN A 48 5.40 -8.61 -13.21
C ASN A 48 4.61 -8.86 -11.91
N SER A 49 3.86 -7.87 -11.42
CA SER A 49 2.94 -8.07 -10.29
C SER A 49 1.96 -9.21 -10.58
N VAL A 50 1.86 -10.20 -9.68
CA VAL A 50 0.85 -11.26 -9.79
C VAL A 50 -0.49 -10.77 -9.24
N LEU A 51 -0.48 -9.92 -8.22
CA LEU A 51 -1.69 -9.40 -7.56
C LEU A 51 -2.61 -8.67 -8.52
N PHE A 52 -2.04 -7.85 -9.40
CA PHE A 52 -2.80 -6.97 -10.30
C PHE A 52 -3.11 -7.59 -11.68
N ASN A 53 -2.88 -8.90 -11.86
CA ASN A 53 -3.24 -9.60 -13.10
C ASN A 53 -4.73 -9.44 -13.45
N GLY A 54 -5.02 -8.78 -14.57
CA GLY A 54 -6.37 -8.51 -15.05
C GLY A 54 -7.13 -7.45 -14.24
N LEU A 55 -6.42 -6.58 -13.53
CA LEU A 55 -6.97 -5.45 -12.77
C LEU A 55 -6.53 -4.09 -13.34
N ASP A 56 -6.15 -4.06 -14.62
CA ASP A 56 -5.82 -2.83 -15.32
C ASP A 56 -7.02 -1.86 -15.27
N GLN A 57 -6.76 -0.60 -14.92
CA GLN A 57 -7.77 0.48 -14.78
C GLN A 57 -8.76 0.35 -13.60
N GLU A 58 -8.68 -0.71 -12.79
CA GLU A 58 -9.53 -0.84 -11.60
C GLU A 58 -9.11 0.12 -10.49
N GLN A 59 -10.06 0.42 -9.60
CA GLN A 59 -9.84 1.29 -8.44
C GLN A 59 -9.97 0.53 -7.13
N PHE A 60 -9.20 0.97 -6.14
CA PHE A 60 -9.18 0.40 -4.80
C PHE A 60 -9.52 1.45 -3.76
N TYR A 61 -10.11 1.01 -2.65
CA TYR A 61 -10.55 1.88 -1.57
C TYR A 61 -9.41 2.15 -0.58
N PHE A 62 -9.01 3.41 -0.48
CA PHE A 62 -8.00 3.93 0.44
C PHE A 62 -8.66 4.73 1.57
N VAL A 63 -8.05 4.67 2.75
CA VAL A 63 -8.36 5.55 3.90
C VAL A 63 -7.13 5.69 4.79
N HIS A 64 -6.28 6.70 4.54
CA HIS A 64 -5.05 6.91 5.31
C HIS A 64 -4.51 8.35 5.19
N SER A 65 -3.83 8.83 6.23
CA SER A 65 -3.08 10.10 6.21
C SER A 65 -1.58 9.93 6.05
N TYR A 66 -1.09 8.70 6.25
CA TYR A 66 0.33 8.35 6.25
C TYR A 66 0.57 7.22 5.24
N ALA A 67 1.75 7.19 4.63
CA ALA A 67 2.17 6.15 3.70
C ALA A 67 3.69 6.08 3.59
N VAL A 68 4.21 5.06 2.91
CA VAL A 68 5.60 5.01 2.49
C VAL A 68 5.74 5.66 1.12
N VAL A 69 6.73 6.53 0.95
CA VAL A 69 6.94 7.32 -0.29
C VAL A 69 8.22 6.91 -1.03
N GLU A 70 8.80 5.78 -0.62
CA GLU A 70 10.00 5.16 -1.16
C GLU A 70 9.69 3.73 -1.59
N SER A 71 10.51 3.17 -2.48
CA SER A 71 10.33 1.80 -2.94
C SER A 71 10.69 0.80 -1.83
N ALA A 72 9.94 -0.29 -1.75
CA ALA A 72 10.23 -1.42 -0.85
C ALA A 72 9.85 -2.75 -1.52
N GLY A 73 10.47 -3.83 -1.05
CA GLY A 73 10.28 -5.18 -1.59
C GLY A 73 10.79 -5.36 -3.02
N LYS A 74 10.44 -6.50 -3.63
CA LYS A 74 10.86 -6.87 -5.00
C LYS A 74 10.02 -6.18 -6.07
N ILE A 75 8.71 -6.12 -5.85
CA ILE A 75 7.77 -5.46 -6.76
C ILE A 75 7.00 -4.42 -5.95
N ALA A 76 7.13 -3.16 -6.35
CA ALA A 76 6.45 -2.02 -5.75
C ALA A 76 5.38 -1.50 -6.71
N SER A 77 4.14 -1.46 -6.23
CA SER A 77 2.99 -0.88 -6.93
C SER A 77 2.62 0.45 -6.30
N TRP A 78 2.29 1.44 -7.11
CA TRP A 78 2.23 2.84 -6.70
C TRP A 78 0.85 3.45 -6.92
N SER A 79 0.48 4.41 -6.08
CA SER A 79 -0.65 5.30 -6.34
C SER A 79 -0.20 6.75 -6.13
N ASP A 80 -0.99 7.69 -6.60
CA ASP A 80 -0.69 9.12 -6.53
C ASP A 80 -1.88 9.86 -5.92
N TYR A 81 -1.57 10.73 -4.94
CA TYR A 81 -2.53 11.62 -4.31
C TYR A 81 -1.84 12.96 -4.01
N ASP A 82 -1.42 13.65 -5.07
CA ASP A 82 -0.51 14.81 -5.08
C ASP A 82 0.92 14.52 -4.57
N GLN A 83 1.10 13.34 -3.98
CA GLN A 83 2.38 12.74 -3.68
C GLN A 83 2.29 11.25 -4.01
N LYS A 84 3.27 10.75 -4.78
CA LYS A 84 3.41 9.32 -5.07
C LYS A 84 3.69 8.54 -3.78
N PHE A 85 2.95 7.45 -3.58
CA PHE A 85 3.11 6.59 -2.41
C PHE A 85 2.93 5.11 -2.76
N LEU A 86 3.50 4.26 -1.92
CA LEU A 86 3.50 2.81 -2.06
C LEU A 86 2.09 2.26 -1.77
N ALA A 87 1.44 1.75 -2.81
CA ALA A 87 0.09 1.21 -2.75
C ALA A 87 0.07 -0.29 -2.43
N ALA A 88 1.05 -1.04 -2.92
CA ALA A 88 1.25 -2.45 -2.57
C ALA A 88 2.71 -2.88 -2.76
N VAL A 89 3.08 -3.97 -2.09
CA VAL A 89 4.38 -4.61 -2.19
C VAL A 89 4.21 -6.12 -2.35
N GLU A 90 4.96 -6.71 -3.28
CA GLU A 90 5.18 -8.16 -3.37
C GLU A 90 6.67 -8.46 -3.17
N ASP A 91 6.98 -9.28 -2.17
CA ASP A 91 8.35 -9.68 -1.83
C ASP A 91 8.37 -11.14 -1.36
N GLY A 92 8.33 -12.06 -2.33
CA GLY A 92 8.22 -13.50 -2.04
C GLY A 92 6.89 -13.81 -1.33
N THR A 93 6.98 -14.39 -0.13
CA THR A 93 5.81 -14.74 0.68
C THR A 93 5.19 -13.54 1.42
N VAL A 94 5.88 -12.40 1.45
CA VAL A 94 5.37 -11.18 2.11
C VAL A 94 4.72 -10.30 1.08
N VAL A 95 3.41 -10.14 1.23
CA VAL A 95 2.59 -9.30 0.36
C VAL A 95 1.74 -8.36 1.21
N ALA A 96 1.63 -7.09 0.82
CA ALA A 96 0.85 -6.12 1.56
C ALA A 96 0.26 -5.02 0.68
N THR A 97 -0.92 -4.51 1.05
CA THR A 97 -1.61 -3.40 0.39
C THR A 97 -1.87 -2.25 1.36
N GLN A 98 -1.75 -1.00 0.88
CA GLN A 98 -2.14 0.21 1.60
C GLN A 98 -3.66 0.44 1.54
N PHE A 99 -4.28 0.06 0.43
CA PHE A 99 -5.74 0.02 0.29
C PHE A 99 -6.33 -1.22 0.96
N HIS A 100 -7.66 -1.20 1.10
CA HIS A 100 -8.47 -2.26 1.69
C HIS A 100 -9.08 -3.15 0.60
N PRO A 101 -8.47 -4.29 0.22
CA PRO A 101 -9.01 -5.14 -0.83
C PRO A 101 -10.42 -5.65 -0.47
N GLU A 102 -10.70 -5.90 0.81
CA GLU A 102 -12.02 -6.31 1.30
C GLU A 102 -13.11 -5.24 1.11
N LYS A 103 -12.72 -3.96 1.01
CA LYS A 103 -13.62 -2.82 0.76
C LYS A 103 -13.62 -2.38 -0.70
N SER A 104 -12.83 -3.02 -1.57
CA SER A 104 -12.63 -2.61 -2.96
C SER A 104 -13.51 -3.38 -3.95
N GLY A 105 -14.65 -3.92 -3.50
CA GLY A 105 -15.63 -4.59 -4.35
C GLY A 105 -15.06 -5.79 -5.14
N LYS A 106 -15.46 -5.90 -6.41
CA LYS A 106 -15.03 -7.00 -7.30
C LYS A 106 -13.53 -6.96 -7.59
N ALA A 107 -12.95 -5.77 -7.77
CA ALA A 107 -11.52 -5.60 -7.98
C ALA A 107 -10.71 -6.13 -6.79
N GLY A 108 -11.13 -5.78 -5.58
CA GLY A 108 -10.53 -6.26 -4.35
C GLY A 108 -10.62 -7.78 -4.16
N LEU A 109 -11.80 -8.37 -4.44
CA LEU A 109 -11.97 -9.83 -4.40
C LEU A 109 -11.07 -10.54 -5.42
N LYS A 110 -10.98 -10.01 -6.63
CA LYS A 110 -10.10 -10.56 -7.67
C LYS A 110 -8.62 -10.46 -7.27
N LEU A 111 -8.21 -9.36 -6.64
CA LEU A 111 -6.85 -9.22 -6.10
C LEU A 111 -6.53 -10.28 -5.03
N ILE A 112 -7.47 -10.52 -4.12
CA ILE A 112 -7.34 -11.60 -3.11
C ILE A 112 -7.26 -12.97 -3.79
N SER A 113 -8.09 -13.24 -4.79
CA SER A 113 -8.03 -14.49 -5.56
C SER A 113 -6.69 -14.68 -6.27
N ASN A 114 -6.12 -13.61 -6.84
CA ASN A 114 -4.79 -13.65 -7.48
C ASN A 114 -3.70 -13.97 -6.45
N TRP A 115 -3.78 -13.40 -5.24
CA TRP A 115 -2.86 -13.71 -4.14
C TRP A 115 -2.96 -15.17 -3.68
N VAL A 116 -4.17 -15.70 -3.49
CA VAL A 116 -4.37 -17.09 -3.07
C VAL A 116 -3.85 -18.06 -4.14
N ALA A 117 -4.03 -17.73 -5.42
CA ALA A 117 -3.54 -18.54 -6.53
C ALA A 117 -2.01 -18.50 -6.71
N SER A 118 -1.30 -17.58 -6.03
CA SER A 118 0.16 -17.47 -6.09
C SER A 118 0.89 -18.16 -4.93
N LEU A 119 0.16 -18.78 -4.00
CA LEU A 119 0.70 -19.57 -2.88
C LEU A 119 1.13 -20.97 -3.36
#